data_AF-A0A9E7K1J0-F1
#
_entry.id   AF-A0A9E7K1J0-F1
#
_cell.length_a   1.000
_cell.length_b   1.000
_cell.length_c   1.000
_cell.angle_alpha   90.00
_cell.angle_beta   90.00
_cell.angle_gamma   90.00
#
_symmetry.space_group_name_H-M   'P 1'
#
loop_
_entity.id
_entity.type
_entity.pdbx_description
1 polymer ?
#
loop_
_entity_poly.entity_id
_entity_poly.type
_entity_poly.pdbx_seq_one_letter_code
_entity_poly.pdbx_strand_id
1 'polypeptide(L)'
;MFNPTWTSSTENIFLWAGGWRPTMAFHLLYSKSGLQFEPRLLELVDGNPTRDLADLSPDQLERIDGLHRQTVRLEKEISEEEAQVQESVADARMVELTHALAESEEVEADAMEQEMKTKRGRMNEVLQRADQLRLETLKGLVEILKPVQAVHFLIAAAELHLTLHEFGKSKDAAAAAAAAATGLPE
;
A
#
# COMPACT_ATOMS: atom_id res chain seq x y z
N MET A 1 5.26 1.79 -14.10
CA MET A 1 5.36 1.31 -12.71
C MET A 1 4.20 1.79 -11.83
N PHE A 2 3.69 3.01 -12.02
CA PHE A 2 2.64 3.62 -11.15
C PHE A 2 1.19 3.25 -11.44
N ASN A 3 0.88 2.64 -12.59
CA ASN A 3 -0.48 2.16 -12.91
C ASN A 3 -0.35 0.79 -13.57
N PRO A 4 -0.25 -0.29 -12.78
CA PRO A 4 -0.30 -1.62 -13.35
C PRO A 4 -1.63 -1.84 -14.06
N THR A 5 -1.61 -2.42 -15.26
CA THR A 5 -2.82 -2.65 -16.07
C THR A 5 -3.77 -3.69 -15.46
N TRP A 6 -3.38 -4.32 -14.35
CA TRP A 6 -4.18 -5.32 -13.65
C TRP A 6 -4.96 -4.77 -12.45
N THR A 7 -4.79 -3.48 -12.08
CA THR A 7 -5.57 -2.88 -10.99
C THR A 7 -6.84 -2.22 -11.52
N SER A 8 -7.92 -2.44 -10.79
CA SER A 8 -9.20 -1.74 -10.97
C SER A 8 -9.14 -0.31 -10.42
N SER A 9 -10.11 0.53 -10.81
CA SER A 9 -10.27 1.88 -10.24
C SER A 9 -10.43 1.85 -8.72
N THR A 10 -11.06 0.79 -8.19
CA THR A 10 -11.24 0.56 -6.75
C THR A 10 -9.90 0.30 -6.07
N GLU A 11 -9.04 -0.50 -6.69
CA GLU A 11 -7.70 -0.80 -6.14
C GLU A 11 -6.79 0.42 -6.12
N ASN A 12 -6.93 1.31 -7.10
CA ASN A 12 -6.13 2.52 -7.18
C ASN A 12 -6.37 3.49 -6.01
N ILE A 13 -7.55 3.45 -5.37
CA ILE A 13 -7.91 4.36 -4.25
C ILE A 13 -7.03 4.13 -3.01
N PHE A 14 -6.54 2.91 -2.82
CA PHE A 14 -5.77 2.54 -1.63
C PHE A 14 -4.29 2.22 -1.93
N LEU A 15 -3.80 2.66 -3.08
CA LEU A 15 -2.36 2.61 -3.38
C LEU A 15 -1.60 3.70 -2.61
N TRP A 16 -0.46 3.30 -2.07
CA TRP A 16 0.50 4.12 -1.36
C TRP A 16 1.91 3.70 -1.79
N ALA A 17 2.74 4.62 -2.28
CA ALA A 17 4.11 4.36 -2.73
C ALA A 17 4.24 3.08 -3.58
N GLY A 18 3.42 2.95 -4.63
CA GLY A 18 3.45 1.83 -5.58
C GLY A 18 2.83 0.50 -5.12
N GLY A 19 2.14 0.45 -3.99
CA GLY A 19 1.50 -0.77 -3.49
C GLY A 19 0.52 -0.49 -2.34
N TRP A 20 0.22 -1.49 -1.51
CA TRP A 20 -0.64 -1.28 -0.33
C TRP A 20 0.15 -0.60 0.81
N ARG A 21 -0.56 0.06 1.73
CA ARG A 21 0.04 0.73 2.88
C ARG A 21 0.26 -0.26 4.04
N PRO A 22 1.50 -0.51 4.51
CA PRO A 22 1.84 -1.47 5.58
C PRO A 22 0.92 -1.46 6.82
N THR A 23 0.46 -0.30 7.25
CA THR A 23 -0.47 -0.11 8.38
C THR A 23 -1.79 -0.87 8.21
N MET A 24 -2.23 -1.12 6.97
CA MET A 24 -3.43 -1.91 6.67
C MET A 24 -3.34 -3.35 7.20
N ALA A 25 -2.14 -3.93 7.28
CA ALA A 25 -1.95 -5.28 7.82
C ALA A 25 -2.35 -5.36 9.30
N PHE A 26 -2.04 -4.32 10.09
CA PHE A 26 -2.43 -4.26 11.50
C PHE A 26 -3.93 -4.04 11.66
N HIS A 27 -4.52 -3.15 10.86
CA HIS A 27 -5.98 -2.98 10.85
C HIS A 27 -6.70 -4.29 10.55
N LEU A 28 -6.27 -5.01 9.52
CA LEU A 28 -6.82 -6.31 9.18
C LEU A 28 -6.66 -7.30 10.35
N LEU A 29 -5.47 -7.37 10.95
CA LEU A 29 -5.20 -8.26 12.08
C LEU A 29 -6.15 -7.97 13.24
N TYR A 30 -6.24 -6.72 13.69
CA TYR A 30 -7.10 -6.33 14.80
C TYR A 30 -8.58 -6.54 14.49
N SER A 31 -9.04 -6.19 13.29
CA SER A 31 -10.42 -6.41 12.87
C SER A 31 -10.78 -7.89 12.81
N LYS A 32 -9.93 -8.74 12.20
CA LYS A 32 -10.18 -10.18 12.13
C LYS A 32 -10.13 -10.83 13.51
N SER A 33 -9.19 -10.41 14.37
CA SER A 33 -9.09 -10.89 15.76
C SER A 33 -10.34 -10.52 16.55
N GLY A 34 -10.80 -9.27 16.47
CA GLY A 34 -12.02 -8.81 17.13
C GLY A 34 -13.28 -9.57 16.68
N LEU A 35 -13.43 -9.78 15.36
CA LEU A 35 -14.54 -10.55 14.79
C LEU A 35 -14.55 -12.02 15.25
N GLN A 36 -13.39 -12.63 15.46
CA GLN A 36 -13.28 -14.02 15.94
C GLN A 36 -13.46 -14.12 17.46
N PHE A 37 -13.07 -13.07 18.19
CA PHE A 37 -13.15 -13.02 19.65
C PHE A 37 -14.57 -12.81 20.17
N GLU A 38 -15.32 -11.85 19.60
CA GLU A 38 -16.65 -11.45 20.09
C GLU A 38 -17.67 -12.61 20.25
N PRO A 39 -17.84 -13.53 19.28
CA PRO A 39 -18.80 -14.63 19.41
C PRO A 39 -18.37 -15.74 20.39
N ARG A 40 -17.10 -15.77 20.83
CA ARG A 40 -16.52 -16.84 21.66
C ARG A 40 -15.98 -16.36 23.01
N LEU A 41 -16.35 -15.14 23.41
CA LEU A 41 -15.85 -14.48 24.62
C LEU A 41 -15.95 -15.38 25.87
N LEU A 42 -17.07 -16.09 26.04
CA LEU A 42 -17.28 -17.00 27.17
C LEU A 42 -16.38 -18.24 27.13
N GLU A 43 -16.15 -18.82 25.94
CA GLU A 43 -15.28 -19.99 25.77
C GLU A 43 -13.79 -19.67 26.00
N LEU A 44 -13.37 -18.45 25.65
CA LEU A 44 -12.03 -17.94 25.94
C LEU A 44 -11.82 -17.67 27.43
N VAL A 45 -12.84 -17.17 28.15
CA VAL A 45 -12.78 -16.97 29.61
C VAL A 45 -12.59 -18.30 30.34
N ASP A 46 -13.18 -19.38 29.81
CA ASP A 46 -13.00 -20.75 30.31
C ASP A 46 -11.64 -21.36 29.93
N GLY A 47 -10.80 -20.62 29.19
CA GLY A 47 -9.44 -21.01 28.85
C GLY A 47 -9.31 -22.01 27.71
N ASN A 48 -10.35 -22.18 26.88
CA ASN A 48 -10.30 -23.08 25.73
C ASN A 48 -9.68 -22.39 24.51
N PRO A 49 -8.50 -22.81 24.02
CA PRO A 49 -7.87 -22.16 22.87
C PRO A 49 -8.65 -22.45 21.59
N THR A 50 -9.15 -21.40 20.95
CA THR A 50 -9.79 -21.43 19.63
C THR A 50 -8.80 -21.69 18.49
N ARG A 51 -7.50 -21.47 18.73
CA ARG A 51 -6.37 -21.63 17.81
C ARG A 51 -6.45 -20.75 16.56
N ASP A 52 -7.28 -19.71 16.57
CA ASP A 52 -7.36 -18.68 15.53
C ASP A 52 -6.81 -17.33 16.05
N LEU A 53 -7.18 -16.20 15.43
CA LEU A 53 -6.69 -14.88 15.85
C LEU A 53 -7.41 -14.34 17.10
N ALA A 54 -8.44 -15.01 17.63
CA ALA A 54 -9.04 -14.65 18.91
C ALA A 54 -8.08 -14.90 20.10
N ASP A 55 -7.11 -15.80 19.95
CA ASP A 55 -6.18 -16.21 21.02
C ASP A 55 -4.84 -15.44 21.00
N LEU A 56 -4.82 -14.17 20.59
CA LEU A 56 -3.60 -13.36 20.67
C LEU A 56 -3.20 -13.15 22.14
N SER A 57 -2.00 -13.58 22.52
CA SER A 57 -1.52 -13.39 23.90
C SER A 57 -1.16 -11.93 24.18
N PRO A 58 -1.14 -11.50 25.46
CA PRO A 58 -0.68 -10.15 25.83
C PRO A 58 0.71 -9.81 25.27
N ASP A 59 1.67 -10.74 25.37
CA ASP A 59 3.02 -10.57 24.82
C ASP A 59 3.02 -10.41 23.29
N GLN A 60 2.12 -11.12 22.59
CA GLN A 60 1.97 -10.95 21.14
C GLN A 60 1.42 -9.56 20.82
N LEU A 61 0.39 -9.10 21.55
CA LEU A 61 -0.21 -7.78 21.36
C LEU A 61 0.78 -6.65 21.62
N GLU A 62 1.61 -6.76 22.67
CA GLU A 62 2.66 -5.77 22.97
C GLU A 62 3.70 -5.70 21.83
N ARG A 63 4.17 -6.86 21.34
CA ARG A 63 5.12 -6.94 20.22
C ARG A 63 4.51 -6.39 18.92
N ILE A 64 3.25 -6.70 18.64
CA ILE A 64 2.52 -6.20 17.47
C ILE A 64 2.38 -4.67 17.54
N ASP A 65 2.01 -4.11 18.70
CA ASP A 65 1.90 -2.67 18.90
C ASP A 65 3.24 -1.95 18.70
N GLY A 66 4.34 -2.53 19.20
CA GLY A 66 5.69 -2.05 18.93
C GLY A 66 6.03 -2.00 17.44
N LEU A 67 5.77 -3.11 16.72
CA LEU A 67 5.98 -3.21 15.27
C LEU A 67 5.08 -2.22 14.50
N HIS A 68 3.84 -2.03 14.94
CA HIS A 68 2.88 -1.12 14.34
C HIS A 68 3.37 0.33 14.43
N ARG A 69 3.79 0.78 15.62
CA ARG A 69 4.32 2.15 15.82
C ARG A 69 5.57 2.41 14.96
N GLN A 70 6.47 1.44 14.88
CA GLN A 70 7.64 1.53 14.02
C GLN A 70 7.25 1.63 12.54
N THR A 71 6.29 0.81 12.10
CA THR A 71 5.79 0.83 10.72
C THR A 71 5.18 2.19 10.38
N VAL A 72 4.29 2.73 11.23
CA VAL A 72 3.65 4.04 11.04
C VAL A 72 4.68 5.17 10.92
N ARG A 73 5.73 5.12 11.74
CA ARG A 73 6.82 6.09 11.66
C ARG A 73 7.54 6.02 10.32
N LEU A 74 7.95 4.83 9.89
CA LEU A 74 8.66 4.62 8.62
C LEU A 74 7.79 4.97 7.40
N GLU A 75 6.48 4.67 7.45
CA GLU A 75 5.55 5.12 6.42
C GLU A 75 5.50 6.64 6.31
N LYS A 76 5.53 7.35 7.44
CA LYS A 76 5.54 8.82 7.44
C LYS A 76 6.82 9.35 6.80
N GLU A 77 7.97 8.80 7.17
CA GLU A 77 9.26 9.17 6.59
C GLU A 77 9.27 8.91 5.06
N ILE A 78 8.79 7.76 4.60
CA ILE A 78 8.68 7.43 3.16
C ILE A 78 7.70 8.39 2.44
N SER A 79 6.57 8.72 3.06
CA SER A 79 5.58 9.62 2.45
C SER A 79 6.11 11.05 2.31
N GLU A 80 6.89 11.52 3.29
CA GLU A 80 7.56 12.82 3.24
C GLU A 80 8.62 12.86 2.13
N GLU A 81 9.40 11.78 1.96
CA GLU A 81 10.37 11.66 0.88
C GLU A 81 9.71 11.57 -0.50
N GLU A 82 8.61 10.81 -0.62
CA GLU A 82 7.81 10.74 -1.85
C GLU A 82 7.34 12.14 -2.26
N ALA A 83 6.78 12.90 -1.31
CA ALA A 83 6.34 14.27 -1.54
C ALA A 83 7.48 15.18 -2.00
N GLN A 84 8.65 15.11 -1.35
CA GLN A 84 9.82 15.91 -1.75
C GLN A 84 10.29 15.59 -3.18
N VAL A 85 10.27 14.32 -3.59
CA VAL A 85 10.63 13.95 -4.97
C VAL A 85 9.59 14.47 -5.96
N GLN A 86 8.30 14.39 -5.64
CA GLN A 86 7.22 14.92 -6.48
C GLN A 86 7.30 16.45 -6.63
N GLU A 87 7.51 17.17 -5.53
CA GLU A 87 7.65 18.63 -5.52
C GLU A 87 8.87 19.11 -6.33
N SER A 88 9.94 18.30 -6.38
CA SER A 88 11.15 18.66 -7.13
C SER A 88 10.97 18.77 -8.65
N VAL A 89 9.84 18.32 -9.21
CA VAL A 89 9.52 18.54 -10.63
C VAL A 89 9.25 20.01 -10.94
N ALA A 90 8.95 20.82 -9.93
CA ALA A 90 8.73 22.26 -10.03
C ALA A 90 9.85 23.09 -9.37
N ASP A 91 11.06 22.53 -9.25
CA ASP A 91 12.21 23.26 -8.72
C ASP A 91 12.77 24.30 -9.71
N ALA A 92 13.67 25.17 -9.24
CA ALA A 92 14.27 26.22 -10.05
C ALA A 92 14.98 25.67 -11.29
N ARG A 93 15.63 24.50 -11.19
CA ARG A 93 16.35 23.89 -12.30
C ARG A 93 15.40 23.43 -13.40
N MET A 94 14.27 22.83 -13.03
CA MET A 94 13.22 22.45 -13.97
C MET A 94 12.59 23.66 -14.66
N VAL A 95 12.40 24.76 -13.93
CA VAL A 95 11.88 26.03 -14.49
C VAL A 95 12.86 26.61 -15.52
N GLU A 96 14.15 26.66 -15.20
CA GLU A 96 15.21 27.10 -16.12
C GLU A 96 15.23 26.25 -17.40
N LEU A 97 15.24 24.92 -17.26
CA LEU A 97 15.25 23.99 -18.39
C LEU A 97 14.00 24.12 -19.26
N THR A 98 12.84 24.35 -18.65
CA THR A 98 11.58 24.57 -19.38
C THR A 98 11.64 25.85 -20.21
N HIS A 99 12.21 26.93 -19.66
CA HIS A 99 12.39 28.18 -20.39
C HIS A 99 13.40 28.02 -21.54
N ALA A 100 14.54 27.37 -21.29
CA ALA A 100 15.58 27.15 -22.28
C ALA A 100 15.10 26.28 -23.45
N LEU A 101 14.32 25.22 -23.18
CA LEU A 101 13.69 24.39 -24.20
C LEU A 101 12.75 25.16 -25.14
N ALA A 102 12.09 26.20 -24.63
CA ALA A 102 11.22 27.05 -25.46
C ALA A 102 12.03 27.94 -26.43
N GLU A 103 13.32 28.19 -26.13
CA GLU A 103 14.21 29.02 -26.95
C GLU A 103 15.12 28.20 -27.88
N SER A 104 15.49 26.96 -27.49
CA SER A 104 16.30 26.03 -28.29
C SER A 104 15.99 24.57 -27.96
N GLU A 105 15.43 23.82 -28.92
CA GLU A 105 14.85 22.49 -28.67
C GLU A 105 15.86 21.35 -28.52
N GLU A 106 16.90 21.24 -29.36
CA GLU A 106 17.71 20.00 -29.45
C GLU A 106 18.71 19.82 -28.29
N VAL A 107 19.41 20.86 -27.85
CA VAL A 107 20.48 20.74 -26.83
C VAL A 107 19.92 20.64 -25.41
N GLU A 108 18.77 21.29 -25.16
CA GLU A 108 18.16 21.35 -23.83
C GLU A 108 17.24 20.16 -23.54
N ALA A 109 16.83 19.39 -24.58
CA ALA A 109 16.07 18.15 -24.41
C ALA A 109 16.89 17.05 -23.71
N ASP A 110 18.17 16.93 -24.05
CA ASP A 110 19.08 15.99 -23.39
C ASP A 110 19.29 16.38 -21.91
N ALA A 111 19.43 17.66 -21.61
CA ALA A 111 19.57 18.16 -20.25
C ALA A 111 18.32 17.90 -19.40
N MET A 112 17.13 18.15 -19.96
CA MET A 112 15.84 17.83 -19.34
C MET A 112 15.70 16.33 -19.07
N GLU A 113 16.09 15.48 -20.02
CA GLU A 113 16.02 14.03 -19.85
C GLU A 113 16.98 13.53 -18.76
N GLN A 114 18.19 14.09 -18.64
CA GLN A 114 19.11 13.74 -17.53
C GLN A 114 18.57 14.18 -16.17
N GLU A 115 17.98 15.37 -16.08
CA GLU A 115 17.37 15.86 -14.83
C GLU A 115 16.19 14.96 -14.43
N MET A 116 15.30 14.64 -15.37
CA MET A 116 14.18 13.73 -15.14
C MET A 116 14.64 12.31 -14.78
N LYS A 117 15.73 11.82 -15.39
CA LYS A 117 16.33 10.53 -15.04
C LYS A 117 16.80 10.50 -13.58
N THR A 118 17.39 11.59 -13.10
CA THR A 118 17.82 11.73 -11.71
C THR A 118 16.62 11.69 -10.75
N LYS A 119 15.57 12.46 -11.05
CA LYS A 119 14.34 12.46 -10.25
C LYS A 119 13.62 11.10 -10.24
N ARG A 120 13.55 10.41 -11.40
CA ARG A 120 13.04 9.03 -11.49
C ARG A 120 13.88 8.06 -10.65
N GLY A 121 15.20 8.23 -10.62
CA GLY A 121 16.10 7.44 -9.76
C GLY A 121 15.73 7.57 -8.27
N ARG A 122 15.58 8.80 -7.79
CA ARG A 122 15.15 9.07 -6.40
C ARG A 122 13.77 8.49 -6.08
N MET A 123 12.83 8.59 -7.02
CA MET A 123 11.51 7.98 -6.84
C MET A 123 11.60 6.45 -6.76
N ASN A 124 12.47 5.81 -7.56
CA ASN A 124 12.68 4.37 -7.45
C ASN A 124 13.23 3.95 -6.08
N GLU A 125 14.11 4.76 -5.46
CA GLU A 125 14.61 4.50 -4.10
C GLU A 125 13.48 4.58 -3.06
N VAL A 126 12.57 5.55 -3.18
CA VAL A 126 11.36 5.66 -2.34
C VAL A 126 10.50 4.40 -2.47
N LEU A 127 10.24 3.95 -3.70
CA LEU A 127 9.45 2.74 -3.95
C LEU A 127 10.13 1.48 -3.38
N GLN A 128 11.44 1.35 -3.51
CA GLN A 128 12.19 0.23 -2.94
C GLN A 128 12.10 0.21 -1.41
N ARG A 129 12.18 1.39 -0.76
CA ARG A 129 11.99 1.49 0.69
C ARG A 129 10.57 1.12 1.11
N ALA A 130 9.56 1.50 0.34
CA ALA A 130 8.18 1.11 0.58
C ALA A 130 7.99 -0.41 0.45
N ASP A 131 8.56 -1.03 -0.58
CA ASP A 131 8.55 -2.50 -0.77
C ASP A 131 9.26 -3.23 0.37
N GLN A 132 10.42 -2.72 0.79
CA GLN A 132 11.15 -3.27 1.92
C GLN A 132 10.33 -3.19 3.21
N LEU A 133 9.68 -2.05 3.47
CA LEU A 133 8.82 -1.90 4.64
C LEU A 133 7.64 -2.87 4.62
N ARG A 134 6.98 -3.08 3.46
CA ARG A 134 5.91 -4.09 3.33
C ARG A 134 6.42 -5.49 3.70
N LEU A 135 7.60 -5.87 3.21
CA LEU A 135 8.20 -7.16 3.50
C LEU A 135 8.53 -7.31 4.99
N GLU A 136 9.14 -6.29 5.60
CA GLU A 136 9.49 -6.28 7.01
C GLU A 136 8.25 -6.33 7.92
N THR A 137 7.19 -5.59 7.58
CA THR A 137 5.92 -5.62 8.31
C THR A 137 5.29 -7.02 8.27
N LEU A 138 5.19 -7.63 7.09
CA LEU A 138 4.62 -8.98 6.97
C LEU A 138 5.47 -10.02 7.69
N LYS A 139 6.80 -9.97 7.50
CA LYS A 139 7.73 -10.87 8.18
C LYS A 139 7.62 -10.72 9.69
N GLY A 140 7.64 -9.50 10.21
CA GLY A 140 7.54 -9.22 11.64
C GLY A 140 6.23 -9.74 12.24
N LEU A 141 5.10 -9.56 11.56
CA LEU A 141 3.82 -10.13 12.01
C LEU A 141 3.88 -11.66 12.06
N VAL A 142 4.35 -12.32 11.00
CA VAL A 142 4.45 -13.79 10.95
C VAL A 142 5.41 -14.34 12.02
N GLU A 143 6.46 -13.62 12.38
CA GLU A 143 7.40 -14.01 13.45
C GLU A 143 6.85 -13.78 14.87
N ILE A 144 5.85 -12.90 15.03
CA ILE A 144 5.15 -12.70 16.32
C ILE A 144 4.02 -13.72 16.49
N LEU A 145 3.30 -14.02 15.41
CA LEU A 145 2.18 -14.95 15.41
C LEU A 145 2.64 -16.40 15.53
N LYS A 146 1.81 -17.24 16.15
CA LYS A 146 1.98 -18.70 16.09
C LYS A 146 1.68 -19.18 14.66
N PRO A 147 2.22 -20.32 14.21
CA PRO A 147 2.01 -20.79 12.82
C PRO A 147 0.55 -20.81 12.36
N VAL A 148 -0.37 -21.29 13.21
CA VAL A 148 -1.80 -21.34 12.87
C VAL A 148 -2.42 -19.93 12.78
N GLN A 149 -2.06 -19.03 13.70
CA GLN A 149 -2.50 -17.63 13.65
C GLN A 149 -2.00 -16.92 12.39
N ALA A 150 -0.74 -17.14 12.00
CA ALA A 150 -0.17 -16.59 10.78
C ALA A 150 -0.95 -17.07 9.54
N VAL A 151 -1.33 -18.35 9.49
CA VAL A 151 -2.18 -18.88 8.41
C VAL A 151 -3.55 -18.18 8.39
N HIS A 152 -4.22 -18.03 9.53
CA HIS A 152 -5.50 -17.32 9.59
C HIS A 152 -5.40 -15.85 9.15
N PHE A 153 -4.31 -15.18 9.53
CA PHE A 153 -4.02 -13.82 9.10
C PHE A 153 -3.82 -13.73 7.58
N LEU A 154 -3.01 -14.62 6.99
CA LEU A 154 -2.75 -14.64 5.54
C LEU A 154 -4.00 -15.00 4.73
N ILE A 155 -4.85 -15.90 5.24
CA ILE A 155 -6.15 -16.21 4.63
C ILE A 155 -7.01 -14.95 4.63
N ALA A 156 -7.14 -14.24 5.76
CA ALA A 156 -7.92 -13.01 5.83
C ALA A 156 -7.39 -11.92 4.89
N ALA A 157 -6.08 -11.83 4.71
CA ALA A 157 -5.45 -10.89 3.78
C ALA A 157 -5.78 -11.24 2.32
N ALA A 158 -5.69 -12.53 1.97
CA ALA A 158 -6.04 -13.01 0.64
C ALA A 158 -7.54 -12.83 0.34
N GLU A 159 -8.42 -13.16 1.30
CA GLU A 159 -9.87 -12.95 1.21
C GLU A 159 -10.19 -11.48 0.89
N LEU A 160 -9.62 -10.55 1.66
CA LEU A 160 -9.82 -9.11 1.45
C LEU A 160 -9.35 -8.69 0.06
N HIS A 161 -8.13 -9.09 -0.34
CA HIS A 161 -7.55 -8.70 -1.61
C HIS A 161 -8.37 -9.23 -2.80
N LEU A 162 -8.72 -10.52 -2.81
CA LEU A 162 -9.52 -11.14 -3.86
C LEU A 162 -10.91 -10.48 -3.97
N THR A 163 -11.56 -10.22 -2.84
CA THR A 163 -12.90 -9.61 -2.82
C THR A 163 -12.87 -8.19 -3.40
N LEU A 164 -11.89 -7.37 -3.00
CA LEU A 164 -11.73 -6.01 -3.53
C LEU A 164 -11.43 -6.02 -5.02
N HIS A 165 -10.57 -6.93 -5.47
CA HIS A 165 -10.20 -7.08 -6.86
C HIS A 165 -11.39 -7.47 -7.75
N GLU A 166 -12.14 -8.49 -7.36
CA GLU A 166 -13.34 -8.94 -8.09
C GLU A 166 -14.43 -7.86 -8.13
N PHE A 167 -14.67 -7.19 -6.99
CA PHE A 167 -15.61 -6.09 -6.90
C PHE A 167 -15.22 -4.92 -7.81
N GLY A 168 -13.94 -4.52 -7.77
CA GLY A 168 -13.43 -3.43 -8.59
C GLY A 168 -13.54 -3.72 -10.09
N LYS A 169 -13.16 -4.92 -10.53
CA LYS A 169 -13.33 -5.36 -11.92
C LYS A 169 -14.79 -5.32 -12.38
N SER A 170 -15.71 -5.77 -11.54
CA SER A 170 -17.14 -5.74 -11.84
C SER A 170 -17.66 -4.31 -12.01
N LYS A 171 -17.22 -3.39 -11.14
CA LYS A 171 -17.57 -1.96 -11.20
C LYS A 171 -17.05 -1.29 -12.46
N ASP A 172 -15.78 -1.51 -12.80
CA ASP A 172 -15.17 -0.92 -13.99
C ASP A 172 -15.83 -1.41 -15.28
N ALA A 173 -16.15 -2.71 -15.36
CA ALA A 173 -16.87 -3.27 -16.50
C ALA A 173 -18.28 -2.67 -16.64
N ALA A 174 -19.00 -2.50 -15.53
CA ALA A 174 -20.32 -1.88 -15.54
C ALA A 174 -20.26 -0.40 -15.97
N ALA A 175 -19.25 0.34 -15.51
CA ALA A 175 -19.04 1.73 -15.91
C ALA A 175 -18.71 1.85 -17.41
N ALA A 176 -17.83 0.99 -17.93
CA ALA A 176 -17.49 0.95 -19.34
C ALA A 176 -18.71 0.63 -20.23
N ALA A 177 -19.55 -0.33 -19.81
CA ALA A 177 -20.78 -0.68 -20.52
C ALA A 177 -21.79 0.48 -20.53
N ALA A 178 -21.92 1.22 -19.42
CA ALA A 178 -22.77 2.40 -19.34
C ALA A 178 -22.27 3.53 -20.25
N ALA A 179 -20.96 3.80 -20.26
CA ALA A 179 -20.35 4.81 -21.12
C ALA A 179 -20.57 4.51 -22.61
N ALA A 180 -20.37 3.25 -23.01
CA ALA A 180 -20.63 2.77 -24.38
C ALA A 180 -22.10 2.90 -24.79
N ALA A 181 -23.04 2.72 -23.85
CA ALA A 181 -24.48 2.88 -24.10
C ALA A 181 -24.91 4.36 -24.22
N THR A 182 -24.18 5.30 -23.61
CA THR A 182 -24.50 6.74 -23.63
C THR A 182 -23.93 7.51 -24.83
N GLY A 183 -23.02 6.94 -25.61
CA GLY A 183 -22.57 7.51 -26.89
C GLY A 183 -21.91 8.90 -26.82
N LEU A 184 -21.37 9.31 -25.67
CA LEU A 184 -20.60 10.55 -25.54
C LEU A 184 -19.11 10.26 -25.81
N PRO A 185 -18.46 10.94 -26.79
CA PRO A 185 -17.03 10.83 -26.99
C PRO A 185 -16.26 11.53 -25.84
N GLU A 186 -15.04 11.04 -25.61
CA GLU A 186 -14.05 11.58 -24.66
C GLU A 186 -13.80 13.09 -24.80
#